data_AF-A0A150RS68-F1
#
_entry.id   AF-A0A150RS68-F1
#
_cell.length_a   1.000
_cell.length_b   1.000
_cell.length_c   1.000
_cell.angle_alpha   90.00
_cell.angle_beta   90.00
_cell.angle_gamma   90.00
#
_symmetry.space_group_name_H-M   'P 1'
#
loop_
_entity.id
_entity.type
_entity.pdbx_description
1 polymer ?
#
loop_
_entity_poly.entity_id
_entity_poly.type
_entity_poly.pdbx_seq_one_letter_code
_entity_poly.pdbx_strand_id
1 'polypeptide(L)'
;MRTSLSLALLTAATLAACVHPSAPAESPDPFAPPIDEVGPWAAAAPAVVESPPGPATPAPTTPAPTTPEEQRAARLRARAILVDGHSALPSLLLGGSLDRVSPEHELTAAELARIKADGIAGEFFSIRVSAPSSQAASPLGGGASRLALDLIDATHRQIERHRDTLVLARSARDVRRAKREGKVAALIGIEGGHAIENSLPALRSFYRLGVRTMSLTDTTTNDWADSAGGALEPGVVHHRGLSSFGEAVVREMQRIGMLVDVSHASDSTFQDVMKVAKAPVIASSSMHAGGHRRRSVDDYVLRAVAENGGIVMVNSWALFLDEAYAEQSERFTQKYAAHLKALVERSPGDTAALREEIEKLKAQEGPMKAPSLSRLVDHIDHVVKIAGVDHVGLGSSFGELEVLQGGLASNDGLSSVTLELVRRGYSDGDILSMLGGNFVRVLEKAEAYAASTETTLSGDGNPRQLSAAELRELRELPRPPVALPLPEQPLPSPRVLVPPPPSPTSLPRPSKGGAPEPPPPDLMLSR
;
A
#
# COMPACT_ATOMS: atom_id res chain seq x y z
N MET A 1 -5.40 8.34 -64.72
CA MET A 1 -4.11 8.76 -65.29
C MET A 1 -2.99 8.25 -64.38
N ARG A 2 -2.04 7.51 -64.96
CA ARG A 2 -0.60 7.33 -64.63
C ARG A 2 -0.18 7.28 -63.14
N THR A 3 0.32 6.18 -62.52
CA THR A 3 1.30 5.09 -62.83
C THR A 3 2.78 5.37 -62.50
N SER A 4 3.35 4.50 -61.64
CA SER A 4 4.79 4.09 -61.55
C SER A 4 5.80 5.15 -61.03
N LEU A 5 6.96 4.82 -60.43
CA LEU A 5 7.78 3.58 -60.27
C LEU A 5 7.91 3.22 -58.76
N SER A 6 8.11 1.98 -58.25
CA SER A 6 9.00 0.83 -58.58
C SER A 6 10.49 1.06 -58.22
N LEU A 7 11.34 0.12 -57.74
CA LEU A 7 11.32 -1.22 -57.09
C LEU A 7 12.74 -1.81 -57.33
N ALA A 8 13.47 -2.31 -56.31
CA ALA A 8 14.59 -3.29 -56.36
C ALA A 8 15.33 -3.34 -55.00
N LEU A 9 15.80 -4.46 -54.40
CA LEU A 9 15.76 -5.93 -54.66
C LEU A 9 15.30 -6.63 -53.33
N LEU A 10 14.61 -7.78 -53.25
CA LEU A 10 14.93 -9.18 -53.65
C LEU A 10 16.30 -9.70 -53.11
N THR A 11 16.53 -10.94 -52.63
CA THR A 11 15.78 -12.19 -52.28
C THR A 11 16.79 -13.14 -51.57
N ALA A 12 16.49 -14.25 -50.86
CA ALA A 12 15.28 -14.99 -50.42
C ALA A 12 15.65 -15.87 -49.18
N ALA A 13 14.85 -16.90 -48.84
CA ALA A 13 15.19 -17.98 -47.89
C ALA A 13 14.90 -19.37 -48.47
N THR A 14 15.57 -20.44 -48.02
CA THR A 14 14.98 -21.68 -47.40
C THR A 14 15.94 -22.90 -47.34
N LEU A 15 15.76 -23.67 -46.25
CA LEU A 15 16.06 -25.09 -45.92
C LEU A 15 16.85 -26.03 -46.88
N ALA A 16 17.71 -26.89 -46.31
CA ALA A 16 17.43 -28.32 -46.01
C ALA A 16 18.63 -29.04 -45.33
N ALA A 17 18.41 -30.24 -44.77
CA ALA A 17 19.38 -31.01 -43.95
C ALA A 17 19.80 -32.36 -44.58
N CYS A 18 20.88 -32.99 -44.08
CA CYS A 18 20.95 -34.44 -43.75
C CYS A 18 22.31 -34.97 -43.19
N VAL A 19 22.27 -35.52 -41.95
CA VAL A 19 22.82 -36.83 -41.48
C VAL A 19 24.34 -37.20 -41.60
N HIS A 20 25.06 -37.17 -40.44
CA HIS A 20 25.86 -38.22 -39.73
C HIS A 20 26.74 -39.31 -40.44
N PRO A 21 27.58 -40.11 -39.74
CA PRO A 21 27.98 -40.13 -38.29
C PRO A 21 29.50 -40.24 -37.99
N SER A 22 29.89 -40.05 -36.71
CA SER A 22 30.89 -40.88 -35.97
C SER A 22 30.94 -40.49 -34.48
N ALA A 23 31.15 -41.46 -33.59
CA ALA A 23 31.22 -41.35 -32.12
C ALA A 23 32.14 -42.48 -31.58
N PRO A 24 32.42 -42.63 -30.26
CA PRO A 24 32.09 -41.78 -29.12
C PRO A 24 33.30 -41.41 -28.22
N ALA A 25 33.08 -40.53 -27.25
CA ALA A 25 33.80 -40.49 -25.98
C ALA A 25 32.80 -40.12 -24.86
N GLU A 26 32.94 -40.75 -23.69
CA GLU A 26 31.92 -40.74 -22.64
C GLU A 26 31.84 -39.39 -21.90
N SER A 27 30.62 -38.96 -21.55
CA SER A 27 30.37 -37.79 -20.69
C SER A 27 29.59 -38.21 -19.43
N PRO A 28 29.98 -37.77 -18.23
CA PRO A 28 29.41 -38.26 -16.97
C PRO A 28 27.99 -37.76 -16.67
N ASP A 29 27.34 -38.47 -15.75
CA ASP A 29 25.97 -38.25 -15.27
C ASP A 29 25.73 -36.82 -14.71
N PRO A 30 24.75 -36.07 -15.24
CA PRO A 30 24.43 -34.72 -14.77
C PRO A 30 23.71 -34.65 -13.41
N PHE A 31 23.45 -35.77 -12.73
CA PHE A 31 22.74 -35.81 -11.44
C PHE A 31 23.58 -36.24 -10.23
N ALA A 32 24.90 -36.37 -10.36
CA ALA A 32 25.79 -36.62 -9.22
C ALA A 32 26.06 -35.34 -8.40
N PRO A 33 25.90 -35.33 -7.06
CA PRO A 33 26.21 -34.18 -6.22
C PRO A 33 27.73 -34.08 -5.95
N PRO A 34 28.33 -32.87 -5.95
CA PRO A 34 29.72 -32.69 -5.55
C PRO A 34 29.88 -32.81 -4.03
N ILE A 35 30.88 -33.57 -3.60
CA ILE A 35 31.36 -33.65 -2.21
C ILE A 35 32.47 -32.61 -2.01
N ASP A 36 32.53 -32.07 -0.79
CA ASP A 36 33.49 -31.11 -0.20
C ASP A 36 34.83 -30.87 -0.92
N GLU A 37 35.12 -29.59 -1.21
CA GLU A 37 36.46 -29.01 -1.07
C GLU A 37 36.39 -27.61 -0.46
N VAL A 38 37.31 -27.30 0.46
CA VAL A 38 37.27 -26.11 1.33
C VAL A 38 38.44 -25.17 1.09
N GLY A 39 38.12 -23.95 0.62
CA GLY A 39 38.96 -22.74 0.70
C GLY A 39 39.91 -22.47 -0.48
N PRO A 40 40.57 -21.29 -0.54
CA PRO A 40 40.50 -20.17 0.39
C PRO A 40 40.20 -18.80 -0.27
N TRP A 41 39.11 -18.13 0.11
CA TRP A 41 38.92 -16.69 -0.16
C TRP A 41 39.25 -15.83 1.07
N ALA A 42 40.54 -15.72 1.34
CA ALA A 42 41.11 -14.70 2.22
C ALA A 42 41.91 -13.70 1.36
N ALA A 43 41.20 -12.89 0.57
CA ALA A 43 41.76 -11.73 -0.12
C ALA A 43 41.25 -10.47 0.59
N ALA A 44 42.17 -9.69 1.17
CA ALA A 44 41.81 -8.46 1.88
C ALA A 44 41.24 -7.43 0.89
N ALA A 45 40.15 -6.76 1.28
CA ALA A 45 39.64 -5.61 0.56
C ALA A 45 40.67 -4.46 0.55
N PRO A 46 40.75 -3.65 -0.52
CA PRO A 46 41.60 -2.46 -0.51
C PRO A 46 41.13 -1.48 0.58
N ALA A 47 42.10 -0.86 1.26
CA ALA A 47 41.79 0.08 2.33
C ALA A 47 41.00 1.29 1.80
N VAL A 48 39.81 1.51 2.36
CA VAL A 48 39.03 2.72 2.12
C VAL A 48 39.79 3.89 2.75
N VAL A 49 40.10 4.91 1.94
CA VAL A 49 40.61 6.19 2.47
C VAL A 49 39.42 6.94 3.05
N GLU A 50 39.30 6.93 4.38
CA GLU A 50 38.27 7.71 5.08
C GLU A 50 38.51 9.21 4.87
N SER A 51 37.57 9.87 4.20
CA SER A 51 37.46 11.33 4.27
C SER A 51 37.09 11.73 5.71
N PRO A 52 37.69 12.80 6.28
CA PRO A 52 37.38 13.22 7.63
C PRO A 52 35.88 13.57 7.76
N PRO A 53 35.23 13.21 8.88
CA PRO A 53 33.81 13.46 9.06
C PRO A 53 33.53 14.96 9.04
N GLY A 54 32.63 15.38 8.14
CA GLY A 54 32.03 16.71 8.21
C GLY A 54 31.28 16.89 9.54
N PRO A 55 31.10 18.14 10.01
CA PRO A 55 30.44 18.40 11.29
C PRO A 55 29.04 17.79 11.28
N ALA A 56 28.80 16.84 12.18
CA ALA A 56 27.51 16.18 12.29
C ALA A 56 26.43 17.20 12.69
N THR A 57 25.48 17.46 11.78
CA THR A 57 24.25 18.19 12.12
C THR A 57 23.54 17.41 13.23
N PRO A 58 23.28 18.02 14.41
CA PRO A 58 22.64 17.31 15.50
C PRO A 58 21.25 16.84 15.05
N ALA A 59 20.95 15.56 15.30
CA ALA A 59 19.60 15.03 15.08
C ALA A 59 18.59 15.85 15.93
N PRO A 60 17.38 16.11 15.41
CA PRO A 60 16.36 16.81 16.18
C PRO A 60 16.04 16.01 17.44
N THR A 61 16.45 16.53 18.60
CA THR A 61 16.16 15.91 19.90
C THR A 61 14.72 16.17 20.28
N THR A 62 13.85 15.18 20.07
CA THR A 62 12.50 15.18 20.64
C THR A 62 12.59 15.41 22.16
N PRO A 63 11.85 16.37 22.73
CA PRO A 63 11.93 16.65 24.16
C PRO A 63 11.52 15.41 24.97
N ALA A 64 12.19 15.20 26.12
CA ALA A 64 11.95 14.05 26.97
C ALA A 64 10.49 14.01 27.47
N PRO A 65 9.83 12.84 27.52
CA PRO A 65 8.43 12.72 27.88
C PRO A 65 8.17 13.19 29.32
N THR A 66 7.34 14.23 29.46
CA THR A 66 7.11 14.96 30.71
C THR A 66 5.90 14.47 31.48
N THR A 67 4.85 14.04 30.79
CA THR A 67 3.60 13.56 31.41
C THR A 67 3.58 12.02 31.58
N PRO A 68 2.80 11.48 32.54
CA PRO A 68 2.61 10.02 32.67
C PRO A 68 2.12 9.35 31.39
N GLU A 69 1.27 10.04 30.62
CA GLU A 69 0.75 9.61 29.33
C GLU A 69 1.84 9.57 28.26
N GLU A 70 2.68 10.61 28.14
CA GLU A 70 3.84 10.64 27.24
C GLU A 70 4.84 9.52 27.58
N GLN A 71 5.09 9.29 28.86
CA GLN A 71 5.96 8.21 29.32
C GLN A 71 5.36 6.82 29.02
N ARG A 72 4.04 6.64 29.19
CA ARG A 72 3.34 5.40 28.79
C ARG A 72 3.44 5.19 27.28
N ALA A 73 3.16 6.21 26.47
CA ALA A 73 3.26 6.16 25.02
C ALA A 73 4.69 5.87 24.52
N ALA A 74 5.72 6.46 25.16
CA ALA A 74 7.12 6.16 24.86
C ALA A 74 7.49 4.70 25.16
N ARG A 75 7.08 4.16 26.33
CA ARG A 75 7.28 2.74 26.67
C ARG A 75 6.57 1.80 25.71
N LEU A 76 5.37 2.15 25.25
CA LEU A 76 4.60 1.36 24.28
C LEU A 76 5.28 1.35 22.91
N ARG A 77 5.67 2.51 22.36
CA ARG A 77 6.43 2.60 21.09
C ARG A 77 7.72 1.78 21.12
N ALA A 78 8.50 1.88 22.20
CA ALA A 78 9.72 1.10 22.36
C ALA A 78 9.47 -0.43 22.29
N ARG A 79 8.37 -0.91 22.91
CA ARG A 79 7.96 -2.32 22.92
C ARG A 79 7.29 -2.77 21.61
N ALA A 80 6.58 -1.89 20.92
CA ALA A 80 5.77 -2.22 19.76
C ALA A 80 6.61 -2.75 18.60
N ILE A 81 6.05 -3.71 17.87
CA ILE A 81 6.48 -4.01 16.49
C ILE A 81 5.63 -3.08 15.61
N LEU A 82 6.02 -1.81 15.52
CA LEU A 82 5.31 -0.85 14.69
C LEU A 82 5.47 -1.27 13.22
N VAL A 83 4.37 -1.61 12.54
CA VAL A 83 4.39 -1.96 11.11
C VAL A 83 3.51 -1.00 10.34
N ASP A 84 4.12 -0.33 9.35
CA ASP A 84 3.38 0.45 8.37
C ASP A 84 2.93 -0.43 7.21
N GLY A 85 1.63 -0.41 6.94
CA GLY A 85 0.97 -1.24 5.92
C GLY A 85 1.24 -0.82 4.48
N HIS A 86 1.60 0.45 4.24
CA HIS A 86 1.82 0.97 2.90
C HIS A 86 2.62 2.26 2.93
N SER A 87 3.75 2.27 2.21
CA SER A 87 4.66 3.40 2.15
C SER A 87 5.19 3.59 0.74
N ALA A 88 5.15 4.84 0.27
CA ALA A 88 5.82 5.30 -0.93
C ALA A 88 7.17 5.97 -0.60
N LEU A 89 7.75 5.72 0.58
CA LEU A 89 9.17 5.91 0.80
C LEU A 89 10.00 5.37 -0.38
N PRO A 90 9.79 4.16 -0.94
CA PRO A 90 10.48 3.70 -2.15
C PRO A 90 10.52 4.70 -3.29
N SER A 91 9.47 5.49 -3.51
CA SER A 91 9.43 6.50 -4.56
C SER A 91 10.39 7.66 -4.30
N LEU A 92 10.69 7.96 -3.03
CA LEU A 92 11.79 8.82 -2.61
C LEU A 92 13.13 8.07 -2.77
N LEU A 93 13.26 6.84 -2.26
CA LEU A 93 14.48 6.00 -2.33
C LEU A 93 14.97 5.72 -3.75
N LEU A 94 14.07 5.79 -4.73
CA LEU A 94 14.31 5.46 -6.14
C LEU A 94 14.34 6.70 -7.04
N GLY A 95 14.50 7.90 -6.48
CA GLY A 95 14.82 9.11 -7.24
C GLY A 95 13.64 10.00 -7.61
N GLY A 96 12.57 10.02 -6.82
CA GLY A 96 11.55 11.07 -6.86
C GLY A 96 10.58 11.00 -8.04
N SER A 97 10.49 9.88 -8.75
CA SER A 97 9.46 9.62 -9.76
C SER A 97 8.93 8.20 -9.60
N LEU A 98 7.60 8.07 -9.44
CA LEU A 98 6.90 6.78 -9.32
C LEU A 98 7.16 5.85 -10.53
N ASP A 99 7.46 6.42 -11.70
CA ASP A 99 7.63 5.71 -12.97
C ASP A 99 9.08 5.70 -13.48
N ARG A 100 10.05 6.31 -12.77
CA ARG A 100 11.47 6.32 -13.17
C ARG A 100 12.40 6.03 -12.00
N VAL A 101 12.94 4.82 -12.00
CA VAL A 101 14.06 4.44 -11.13
C VAL A 101 15.30 5.23 -11.51
N SER A 102 15.83 6.01 -10.57
CA SER A 102 17.19 6.56 -10.61
C SER A 102 18.13 5.63 -9.83
N PRO A 103 18.83 4.68 -10.50
CA PRO A 103 19.59 3.64 -9.80
C PRO A 103 20.79 4.17 -8.99
N GLU A 104 21.22 5.40 -9.29
CA GLU A 104 22.27 6.18 -8.63
C GLU A 104 21.86 6.74 -7.25
N HIS A 105 20.56 6.83 -6.94
CA HIS A 105 20.13 7.43 -5.67
C HIS A 105 20.47 6.51 -4.49
N GLU A 106 21.02 7.08 -3.43
CA GLU A 106 21.39 6.37 -2.20
C GLU A 106 20.78 7.08 -1.00
N LEU A 107 20.28 6.28 -0.04
CA LEU A 107 19.72 6.77 1.21
C LEU A 107 20.73 7.60 1.99
N THR A 108 20.33 8.81 2.36
CA THR A 108 21.11 9.62 3.29
C THR A 108 21.03 9.05 4.70
N ALA A 109 22.10 9.23 5.48
CA ALA A 109 22.08 8.90 6.91
C ALA A 109 20.95 9.61 7.68
N ALA A 110 20.51 10.78 7.21
CA ALA A 110 19.40 11.53 7.80
C ALA A 110 18.04 10.87 7.55
N GLU A 111 17.82 10.23 6.39
CA GLU A 111 16.58 9.49 6.09
C GLU A 111 16.49 8.21 6.92
N LEU A 112 17.59 7.45 6.99
CA LEU A 112 17.67 6.26 7.84
C LEU A 112 17.51 6.58 9.33
N ALA A 113 18.03 7.73 9.78
CA ALA A 113 17.82 8.21 11.13
C ALA A 113 16.34 8.57 11.42
N ARG A 114 15.60 9.13 10.44
CA ARG A 114 14.16 9.42 10.59
C ARG A 114 13.33 8.14 10.76
N ILE A 115 13.51 7.15 9.88
CA ILE A 115 12.80 5.86 9.97
C ILE A 115 13.04 5.18 11.34
N LYS A 116 14.28 5.26 11.86
CA LYS A 116 14.59 4.76 13.22
C LYS A 116 13.95 5.60 14.34
N ALA A 117 13.90 6.92 14.20
CA ALA A 117 13.33 7.84 15.20
C ALA A 117 11.81 7.65 15.37
N ASP A 118 11.09 7.34 14.29
CA ASP A 118 9.66 7.02 14.33
C ASP A 118 9.35 5.68 15.03
N GLY A 119 10.37 4.86 15.31
CA GLY A 119 10.22 3.58 15.99
C GLY A 119 9.64 2.45 15.13
N ILE A 120 9.57 2.68 13.81
CA ILE A 120 9.10 1.72 12.81
C ILE A 120 9.96 0.45 12.88
N ALA A 121 9.30 -0.69 13.05
CA ALA A 121 9.91 -2.01 13.13
C ALA A 121 9.76 -2.81 11.83
N GLY A 122 8.77 -2.47 11.00
CA GLY A 122 8.60 -2.99 9.66
C GLY A 122 7.86 -2.00 8.77
N GLU A 123 8.21 -1.99 7.49
CA GLU A 123 7.73 -1.03 6.51
C GLU A 123 7.37 -1.78 5.23
N PHE A 124 6.20 -1.53 4.64
CA PHE A 124 5.88 -1.98 3.29
C PHE A 124 6.40 -1.01 2.24
N PHE A 125 7.47 -1.42 1.58
CA PHE A 125 8.03 -0.77 0.41
C PHE A 125 7.09 -1.04 -0.78
N SER A 126 6.22 -0.08 -1.11
CA SER A 126 5.32 -0.15 -2.27
C SER A 126 6.08 -0.09 -3.59
N ILE A 127 5.81 -1.08 -4.44
CA ILE A 127 6.23 -1.19 -5.83
C ILE A 127 5.02 -0.81 -6.69
N ARG A 128 4.79 0.49 -6.89
CA ARG A 128 3.65 1.01 -7.68
C ARG A 128 3.81 0.71 -9.17
N VAL A 129 2.79 0.12 -9.77
CA VAL A 129 2.73 -0.15 -11.21
C VAL A 129 1.32 0.15 -11.74
N SER A 130 1.18 1.28 -12.42
CA SER A 130 -0.11 1.82 -12.89
C SER A 130 -0.31 1.61 -14.40
N ALA A 131 -1.54 1.82 -14.91
CA ALA A 131 -1.81 1.75 -16.34
C ALA A 131 -1.00 2.77 -17.19
N PRO A 132 -0.79 4.03 -16.74
CA PRO A 132 0.16 4.93 -17.39
C PRO A 132 1.60 4.38 -17.46
N SER A 133 2.14 3.81 -16.37
CA SER A 133 3.50 3.24 -16.37
C SER A 133 3.61 1.98 -17.22
N SER A 134 2.54 1.18 -17.31
CA SER A 134 2.52 -0.05 -18.13
C SER A 134 2.42 0.22 -19.64
N GLN A 135 1.96 1.41 -20.03
CA GLN A 135 1.78 1.83 -21.43
C GLN A 135 2.82 2.86 -21.89
N ALA A 136 3.60 3.43 -20.98
CA ALA A 136 4.68 4.35 -21.31
C ALA A 136 5.78 3.64 -22.11
N ALA A 137 6.13 4.17 -23.28
CA ALA A 137 7.22 3.65 -24.09
C ALA A 137 8.58 3.89 -23.39
N SER A 138 9.08 2.86 -22.69
CA SER A 138 10.45 2.82 -22.22
C SER A 138 11.43 2.95 -23.42
N PRO A 139 12.46 3.80 -23.36
CA PRO A 139 13.50 3.87 -24.40
C PRO A 139 14.25 2.55 -24.61
N LEU A 140 14.21 1.64 -23.62
CA LEU A 140 14.80 0.30 -23.65
C LEU A 140 13.79 -0.79 -24.06
N GLY A 141 12.51 -0.44 -24.24
CA GLY A 141 11.39 -1.38 -24.27
C GLY A 141 11.05 -1.93 -22.87
N GLY A 142 9.94 -2.68 -22.79
CA GLY A 142 9.42 -3.30 -21.56
C GLY A 142 7.99 -2.91 -21.23
N GLY A 143 7.36 -3.66 -20.33
CA GLY A 143 6.03 -3.41 -19.79
C GLY A 143 6.01 -3.38 -18.25
N ALA A 144 4.81 -3.45 -17.67
CA ALA A 144 4.54 -3.45 -16.23
C ALA A 144 5.42 -4.41 -15.42
N SER A 145 5.63 -5.65 -15.89
CA SER A 145 6.46 -6.64 -15.21
C SER A 145 7.93 -6.24 -15.19
N ARG A 146 8.44 -5.59 -16.24
CA ARG A 146 9.84 -5.13 -16.29
C ARG A 146 10.06 -4.00 -15.27
N LEU A 147 9.15 -3.03 -15.21
CA LEU A 147 9.18 -1.95 -14.22
C LEU A 147 9.13 -2.50 -12.79
N ALA A 148 8.22 -3.44 -12.51
CA ALA A 148 8.16 -4.10 -11.21
C ALA A 148 9.49 -4.76 -10.82
N LEU A 149 10.15 -5.45 -11.75
CA LEU A 149 11.46 -6.07 -11.52
C LEU A 149 12.56 -5.03 -11.21
N ASP A 150 12.61 -3.90 -11.93
CA ASP A 150 13.60 -2.84 -11.69
C ASP A 150 13.39 -2.12 -10.35
N LEU A 151 12.14 -1.85 -9.98
CA LEU A 151 11.77 -1.29 -8.66
C LEU A 151 12.12 -2.26 -7.52
N ILE A 152 11.88 -3.57 -7.71
CA ILE A 152 12.23 -4.61 -6.74
C ILE A 152 13.75 -4.73 -6.60
N ASP A 153 14.51 -4.82 -7.70
CA ASP A 153 15.99 -4.82 -7.66
C ASP A 153 16.53 -3.60 -6.90
N ALA A 154 16.05 -2.41 -7.25
CA ALA A 154 16.54 -1.20 -6.64
C ALA A 154 16.20 -1.14 -5.12
N THR A 155 15.04 -1.69 -4.72
CA THR A 155 14.70 -1.88 -3.30
C THR A 155 15.66 -2.85 -2.61
N HIS A 156 16.01 -4.00 -3.24
CA HIS A 156 17.05 -4.88 -2.71
C HIS A 156 18.37 -4.14 -2.55
N ARG A 157 18.85 -3.42 -3.58
CA ARG A 157 20.13 -2.68 -3.52
C ARG A 157 20.19 -1.70 -2.34
N GLN A 158 19.10 -1.02 -1.99
CA GLN A 158 19.06 -0.19 -0.77
C GLN A 158 19.17 -1.04 0.52
N ILE A 159 18.42 -2.15 0.62
CA ILE A 159 18.54 -3.08 1.76
C ILE A 159 19.97 -3.64 1.87
N GLU A 160 20.65 -3.88 0.76
CA GLU A 160 22.01 -4.43 0.72
C GLU A 160 23.10 -3.41 1.06
N ARG A 161 22.90 -2.13 0.71
CA ARG A 161 23.76 -1.01 1.11
C ARG A 161 23.63 -0.66 2.59
N HIS A 162 22.45 -0.84 3.18
CA HIS A 162 22.12 -0.38 4.53
C HIS A 162 21.77 -1.54 5.49
N ARG A 163 22.51 -2.67 5.41
CA ARG A 163 22.24 -3.89 6.22
C ARG A 163 22.42 -3.73 7.74
N ASP A 164 23.02 -2.64 8.19
CA ASP A 164 23.07 -2.21 9.59
C ASP A 164 21.68 -1.76 10.10
N THR A 165 20.83 -1.25 9.19
CA THR A 165 19.55 -0.61 9.48
C THR A 165 18.36 -1.39 8.91
N LEU A 166 18.46 -1.88 7.69
CA LEU A 166 17.40 -2.57 6.95
C LEU A 166 17.67 -4.08 6.90
N VAL A 167 16.60 -4.88 6.94
CA VAL A 167 16.66 -6.31 6.66
C VAL A 167 15.41 -6.73 5.88
N LEU A 168 15.59 -7.41 4.76
CA LEU A 168 14.47 -7.97 3.99
C LEU A 168 13.68 -8.96 4.85
N ALA A 169 12.39 -8.72 4.99
CA ALA A 169 11.46 -9.59 5.69
C ALA A 169 10.58 -10.34 4.68
N ARG A 170 10.58 -11.67 4.79
CA ARG A 170 9.78 -12.59 3.98
C ARG A 170 8.74 -13.34 4.81
N SER A 171 8.65 -13.05 6.10
CA SER A 171 7.75 -13.72 7.05
C SER A 171 7.51 -12.91 8.32
N ALA A 172 6.45 -13.25 9.05
CA ALA A 172 6.18 -12.75 10.39
C ALA A 172 7.33 -13.04 11.37
N ARG A 173 8.07 -14.14 11.17
CA ARG A 173 9.29 -14.46 11.91
C ARG A 173 10.41 -13.45 11.63
N ASP A 174 10.58 -13.04 10.37
CA ASP A 174 11.58 -12.03 9.97
C ASP A 174 11.25 -10.66 10.56
N VAL A 175 9.98 -10.24 10.54
CA VAL A 175 9.54 -8.97 11.16
C VAL A 175 9.87 -8.94 12.66
N ARG A 176 9.55 -10.02 13.38
CA ARG A 176 9.94 -10.15 14.80
C ARG A 176 11.45 -10.21 15.00
N ARG A 177 12.22 -10.75 14.04
CA ARG A 177 13.69 -10.77 14.10
C ARG A 177 14.26 -9.36 13.96
N ALA A 178 13.82 -8.59 12.97
CA ALA A 178 14.25 -7.21 12.75
C ALA A 178 14.10 -6.35 14.01
N LYS A 179 12.90 -6.38 14.63
CA LYS A 179 12.66 -5.67 15.90
C LYS A 179 13.66 -6.03 17.00
N ARG A 180 13.98 -7.32 17.18
CA ARG A 180 14.95 -7.78 18.19
C ARG A 180 16.38 -7.37 17.88
N GLU A 181 16.72 -7.25 16.60
CA GLU A 181 18.04 -6.80 16.12
C GLU A 181 18.19 -5.26 16.10
N GLY A 182 17.13 -4.51 16.43
CA GLY A 182 17.12 -3.04 16.33
C GLY A 182 17.09 -2.54 14.87
N LYS A 183 16.60 -3.36 13.95
CA LYS A 183 16.52 -3.10 12.51
C LYS A 183 15.07 -2.95 12.03
N VAL A 184 14.90 -2.33 10.88
CA VAL A 184 13.62 -2.20 10.18
C VAL A 184 13.45 -3.40 9.24
N ALA A 185 12.32 -4.10 9.37
CA ALA A 185 11.90 -5.13 8.44
C ALA A 185 11.40 -4.51 7.14
N ALA A 186 12.17 -4.62 6.07
CA ALA A 186 11.74 -4.23 4.74
C ALA A 186 10.85 -5.33 4.14
N LEU A 187 9.55 -5.10 4.12
CA LEU A 187 8.55 -5.93 3.45
C LEU A 187 8.32 -5.33 2.06
N ILE A 188 8.20 -6.16 1.02
CA ILE A 188 7.95 -5.67 -0.35
C ILE A 188 6.48 -5.95 -0.71
N GLY A 189 5.76 -4.92 -1.16
CA GLY A 189 4.39 -5.01 -1.66
C GLY A 189 4.28 -4.48 -3.08
N ILE A 190 3.50 -5.12 -3.94
CA ILE A 190 3.20 -4.59 -5.28
C ILE A 190 1.88 -3.84 -5.22
N GLU A 191 1.87 -2.57 -5.63
CA GLU A 191 0.66 -1.77 -5.76
C GLU A 191 0.23 -1.75 -7.24
N GLY A 192 -0.71 -2.63 -7.57
CA GLY A 192 -1.29 -2.76 -8.90
C GLY A 192 -1.01 -4.10 -9.57
N GLY A 193 -2.06 -4.92 -9.73
CA GLY A 193 -2.02 -6.20 -10.45
C GLY A 193 -1.61 -6.13 -11.93
N HIS A 194 -1.45 -4.92 -12.50
CA HIS A 194 -0.80 -4.72 -13.80
C HIS A 194 0.59 -5.36 -13.84
N ALA A 195 1.32 -5.33 -12.72
CA ALA A 195 2.68 -5.86 -12.59
C ALA A 195 2.85 -7.33 -13.02
N ILE A 196 1.81 -8.17 -12.94
CA ILE A 196 1.91 -9.59 -13.30
C ILE A 196 1.66 -9.87 -14.79
N GLU A 197 1.36 -8.86 -15.62
CA GLU A 197 1.10 -8.99 -17.06
C GLU A 197 0.22 -10.19 -17.41
N ASN A 198 -0.83 -10.39 -16.61
CA ASN A 198 -1.81 -11.47 -16.76
C ASN A 198 -1.22 -12.90 -16.67
N SER A 199 -0.18 -13.09 -15.84
CA SER A 199 0.61 -14.32 -15.72
C SER A 199 0.78 -14.81 -14.26
N LEU A 200 0.24 -15.98 -13.93
CA LEU A 200 0.48 -16.62 -12.62
C LEU A 200 1.96 -17.03 -12.41
N PRO A 201 2.72 -17.47 -13.44
CA PRO A 201 4.18 -17.60 -13.35
C PRO A 201 4.91 -16.31 -12.93
N ALA A 202 4.47 -15.13 -13.39
CA ALA A 202 5.06 -13.85 -12.99
C ALA A 202 4.81 -13.55 -11.50
N LEU A 203 3.56 -13.73 -11.04
CA LEU A 203 3.18 -13.63 -9.62
C LEU A 203 4.09 -14.50 -8.71
N ARG A 204 4.31 -15.76 -9.08
CA ARG A 204 5.21 -16.66 -8.35
C ARG A 204 6.68 -16.23 -8.40
N SER A 205 7.09 -15.53 -9.45
CA SER A 205 8.46 -15.00 -9.58
C SER A 205 8.66 -13.81 -8.65
N PHE A 206 7.71 -12.89 -8.58
CA PHE A 206 7.72 -11.80 -7.59
C PHE A 206 7.74 -12.31 -6.14
N TYR A 207 6.97 -13.35 -5.84
CA TYR A 207 7.00 -13.98 -4.51
C TYR A 207 8.40 -14.52 -4.12
N ARG A 208 9.14 -15.11 -5.07
CA ARG A 208 10.55 -15.54 -4.85
C ARG A 208 11.46 -14.36 -4.54
N LEU A 209 11.29 -13.26 -5.27
CA LEU A 209 12.06 -12.03 -5.06
C LEU A 209 11.80 -11.38 -3.70
N GLY A 210 10.72 -11.76 -3.00
CA GLY A 210 10.43 -11.34 -1.62
C GLY A 210 9.14 -10.55 -1.45
N VAL A 211 8.36 -10.38 -2.51
CA VAL A 211 7.04 -9.72 -2.45
C VAL A 211 6.08 -10.52 -1.55
N ARG A 212 5.38 -9.86 -0.64
CA ARG A 212 4.46 -10.49 0.34
C ARG A 212 3.04 -9.94 0.33
N THR A 213 2.79 -8.79 -0.29
CA THR A 213 1.45 -8.29 -0.62
C THR A 213 1.36 -7.97 -2.12
N MET A 214 0.16 -8.01 -2.69
CA MET A 214 -0.13 -7.33 -3.95
C MET A 214 -1.54 -6.74 -3.91
N SER A 215 -1.65 -5.43 -4.13
CA SER A 215 -2.93 -4.74 -4.37
C SER A 215 -3.45 -5.18 -5.73
N LEU A 216 -4.67 -5.74 -5.77
CA LEU A 216 -5.21 -6.32 -7.00
C LEU A 216 -5.33 -5.29 -8.14
N THR A 217 -5.57 -4.03 -7.79
CA THR A 217 -5.57 -2.88 -8.70
C THR A 217 -4.79 -1.72 -8.09
N ASP A 218 -4.37 -0.80 -8.94
CA ASP A 218 -4.04 0.58 -8.56
C ASP A 218 -5.34 1.43 -8.70
N THR A 219 -5.26 2.76 -8.74
CA THR A 219 -6.28 3.70 -9.24
C THR A 219 -6.87 3.37 -10.63
N THR A 220 -6.33 2.38 -11.35
CA THR A 220 -6.77 1.97 -12.70
C THR A 220 -7.11 0.48 -12.77
N THR A 221 -8.22 0.16 -13.44
CA THR A 221 -8.69 -1.20 -13.76
C THR A 221 -7.73 -1.92 -14.70
N ASN A 222 -7.48 -3.22 -14.45
CA ASN A 222 -6.64 -4.08 -15.29
C ASN A 222 -7.46 -5.08 -16.12
N ASP A 223 -6.81 -6.03 -16.80
CA ASP A 223 -7.50 -7.03 -17.65
C ASP A 223 -8.29 -8.10 -16.84
N TRP A 224 -8.32 -8.07 -15.51
CA TRP A 224 -9.01 -9.08 -14.68
C TRP A 224 -9.61 -8.62 -13.34
N ALA A 225 -9.41 -7.37 -12.92
CA ALA A 225 -9.99 -6.78 -11.70
C ALA A 225 -10.35 -5.29 -11.90
N ASP A 226 -11.54 -4.90 -11.44
CA ASP A 226 -12.01 -3.51 -11.46
C ASP A 226 -11.48 -2.69 -10.28
N SER A 227 -11.00 -1.48 -10.56
CA SER A 227 -10.56 -0.50 -9.56
C SER A 227 -11.73 0.39 -9.09
N ALA A 228 -11.65 0.94 -7.89
CA ALA A 228 -12.53 2.00 -7.41
C ALA A 228 -12.23 3.36 -8.07
N GLY A 229 -11.01 3.53 -8.61
CA GLY A 229 -10.52 4.77 -9.21
C GLY A 229 -9.51 5.53 -8.35
N GLY A 230 -9.16 6.72 -8.82
CA GLY A 230 -8.34 7.69 -8.10
C GLY A 230 -9.15 8.54 -7.12
N ALA A 231 -8.49 9.52 -6.51
CA ALA A 231 -9.11 10.50 -5.62
C ALA A 231 -10.02 11.53 -6.33
N LEU A 232 -10.07 11.51 -7.67
CA LEU A 232 -10.86 12.45 -8.50
C LEU A 232 -11.56 11.77 -9.69
N GLU A 233 -11.04 10.63 -10.16
CA GLU A 233 -11.53 9.93 -11.34
C GLU A 233 -12.08 8.55 -10.96
N PRO A 234 -13.31 8.19 -11.37
CA PRO A 234 -13.88 6.87 -11.07
C PRO A 234 -13.14 5.77 -11.83
N GLY A 235 -13.00 4.60 -11.22
CA GLY A 235 -12.49 3.41 -11.89
C GLY A 235 -13.39 2.97 -13.05
N VAL A 236 -12.78 2.36 -14.06
CA VAL A 236 -13.52 1.87 -15.24
C VAL A 236 -14.06 0.47 -14.94
N VAL A 237 -15.37 0.26 -15.04
CA VAL A 237 -15.97 -1.07 -14.86
C VAL A 237 -15.79 -1.88 -16.16
N HIS A 238 -14.99 -2.94 -16.10
CA HIS A 238 -14.81 -3.91 -17.17
C HIS A 238 -15.40 -5.29 -16.79
N HIS A 239 -15.08 -5.77 -15.58
CA HIS A 239 -15.37 -7.17 -15.17
C HIS A 239 -16.63 -7.30 -14.31
N ARG A 240 -17.08 -6.17 -13.74
CA ARG A 240 -18.07 -6.09 -12.63
C ARG A 240 -17.55 -6.73 -11.34
N GLY A 241 -16.25 -6.61 -11.09
CA GLY A 241 -15.54 -7.24 -9.98
C GLY A 241 -14.28 -7.97 -10.44
N LEU A 242 -14.24 -9.29 -10.25
CA LEU A 242 -13.16 -10.16 -10.75
C LEU A 242 -13.58 -10.95 -11.99
N SER A 243 -12.65 -11.12 -12.93
CA SER A 243 -12.79 -12.14 -13.98
C SER A 243 -12.44 -13.53 -13.43
N SER A 244 -12.74 -14.60 -14.18
CA SER A 244 -12.35 -15.97 -13.80
C SER A 244 -10.83 -16.16 -13.67
N PHE A 245 -10.02 -15.30 -14.32
CA PHE A 245 -8.59 -15.24 -14.11
C PHE A 245 -8.25 -14.46 -12.84
N GLY A 246 -8.93 -13.36 -12.53
CA GLY A 246 -8.79 -12.62 -11.28
C GLY A 246 -9.06 -13.49 -10.05
N GLU A 247 -10.08 -14.34 -10.07
CA GLU A 247 -10.28 -15.32 -8.99
C GLU A 247 -9.11 -16.33 -8.88
N ALA A 248 -8.51 -16.72 -10.02
CA ALA A 248 -7.36 -17.62 -10.03
C ALA A 248 -6.10 -16.94 -9.47
N VAL A 249 -5.92 -15.64 -9.70
CA VAL A 249 -4.89 -14.81 -9.05
C VAL A 249 -5.09 -14.83 -7.53
N VAL A 250 -6.29 -14.52 -7.03
CA VAL A 250 -6.61 -14.55 -5.59
C VAL A 250 -6.30 -15.91 -4.94
N ARG A 251 -6.71 -17.02 -5.59
CA ARG A 251 -6.42 -18.38 -5.11
C ARG A 251 -4.93 -18.68 -5.09
N GLU A 252 -4.20 -18.31 -6.14
CA GLU A 252 -2.75 -18.54 -6.23
C GLU A 252 -1.98 -17.71 -5.19
N MET A 253 -2.34 -16.44 -4.99
CA MET A 253 -1.76 -15.59 -3.94
C MET A 253 -1.87 -16.24 -2.56
N GLN A 254 -3.06 -16.69 -2.18
CA GLN A 254 -3.27 -17.32 -0.88
C GLN A 254 -2.56 -18.68 -0.78
N ARG A 255 -2.55 -19.49 -1.86
CA ARG A 255 -1.81 -20.76 -1.89
C ARG A 255 -0.31 -20.58 -1.65
N ILE A 256 0.30 -19.53 -2.19
CA ILE A 256 1.73 -19.25 -2.01
C ILE A 256 2.06 -18.43 -0.74
N GLY A 257 1.06 -18.00 0.03
CA GLY A 257 1.26 -17.19 1.25
C GLY A 257 1.52 -15.71 0.97
N MET A 258 1.09 -15.20 -0.19
CA MET A 258 1.03 -13.78 -0.48
C MET A 258 -0.32 -13.21 0.01
N LEU A 259 -0.27 -12.13 0.78
CA LEU A 259 -1.46 -11.42 1.23
C LEU A 259 -2.17 -10.76 0.03
N VAL A 260 -3.47 -11.01 -0.08
CA VAL A 260 -4.35 -10.35 -1.03
C VAL A 260 -4.71 -8.99 -0.47
N ASP A 261 -4.25 -7.93 -1.13
CA ASP A 261 -4.56 -6.56 -0.75
C ASP A 261 -5.74 -6.02 -1.57
N VAL A 262 -6.77 -5.56 -0.85
CA VAL A 262 -8.03 -5.05 -1.41
C VAL A 262 -8.11 -3.52 -1.42
N SER A 263 -7.05 -2.81 -0.98
CA SER A 263 -6.95 -1.37 -1.23
C SER A 263 -6.98 -1.07 -2.73
N HIS A 264 -7.59 0.06 -3.11
CA HIS A 264 -7.93 0.47 -4.48
C HIS A 264 -8.95 -0.40 -5.25
N ALA A 265 -9.30 -1.60 -4.79
CA ALA A 265 -10.28 -2.46 -5.46
C ALA A 265 -11.69 -1.85 -5.43
N SER A 266 -12.50 -2.06 -6.49
CA SER A 266 -13.92 -1.68 -6.47
C SER A 266 -14.73 -2.50 -5.46
N ASP A 267 -15.88 -2.01 -5.00
CA ASP A 267 -16.77 -2.74 -4.09
C ASP A 267 -17.15 -4.13 -4.62
N SER A 268 -17.39 -4.26 -5.93
CA SER A 268 -17.67 -5.56 -6.57
C SER A 268 -16.45 -6.48 -6.56
N THR A 269 -15.25 -5.92 -6.82
CA THR A 269 -13.98 -6.64 -6.76
C THR A 269 -13.73 -7.16 -5.36
N PHE A 270 -13.93 -6.32 -4.34
CA PHE A 270 -13.89 -6.72 -2.93
C PHE A 270 -14.87 -7.85 -2.65
N GLN A 271 -16.15 -7.72 -3.03
CA GLN A 271 -17.15 -8.77 -2.82
C GLN A 271 -16.76 -10.10 -3.46
N ASP A 272 -16.17 -10.11 -4.65
CA ASP A 272 -15.69 -11.34 -5.30
C ASP A 272 -14.46 -11.93 -4.61
N VAL A 273 -13.52 -11.10 -4.14
CA VAL A 273 -12.41 -11.54 -3.27
C VAL A 273 -12.96 -12.25 -2.04
N MET A 274 -13.95 -11.67 -1.35
CA MET A 274 -14.51 -12.25 -0.12
C MET A 274 -15.23 -13.59 -0.34
N LYS A 275 -15.81 -13.83 -1.52
CA LYS A 275 -16.39 -15.15 -1.88
C LYS A 275 -15.31 -16.22 -2.08
N VAL A 276 -14.18 -15.84 -2.69
CA VAL A 276 -13.12 -16.77 -3.11
C VAL A 276 -12.09 -17.02 -2.01
N ALA A 277 -11.78 -16.01 -1.19
CA ALA A 277 -10.78 -16.05 -0.13
C ALA A 277 -11.04 -17.18 0.89
N LYS A 278 -9.93 -17.77 1.36
CA LYS A 278 -9.86 -18.79 2.41
C LYS A 278 -8.79 -18.47 3.47
N ALA A 279 -7.83 -17.61 3.13
CA ALA A 279 -6.93 -16.94 4.07
C ALA A 279 -7.37 -15.48 4.34
N PRO A 280 -6.85 -14.86 5.41
CA PRO A 280 -7.01 -13.43 5.68
C PRO A 280 -6.55 -12.51 4.53
N VAL A 281 -7.34 -11.48 4.25
CA VAL A 281 -7.00 -10.35 3.36
C VAL A 281 -6.45 -9.18 4.16
N ILE A 282 -5.83 -8.23 3.46
CA ILE A 282 -5.41 -6.93 3.99
C ILE A 282 -6.06 -5.81 3.18
N ALA A 283 -6.39 -4.69 3.82
CA ALA A 283 -6.50 -3.40 3.13
C ALA A 283 -5.30 -2.57 3.58
N SER A 284 -4.25 -2.50 2.77
CA SER A 284 -2.93 -1.94 3.11
C SER A 284 -2.95 -0.43 3.38
N SER A 285 -3.90 0.25 2.76
CA SER A 285 -4.08 1.70 2.82
C SER A 285 -5.53 2.06 2.49
N SER A 286 -6.37 2.14 3.52
CA SER A 286 -7.81 2.47 3.41
C SER A 286 -8.30 3.22 4.65
N MET A 287 -9.47 3.86 4.58
CA MET A 287 -10.04 4.66 5.68
C MET A 287 -11.56 4.50 5.74
N HIS A 288 -12.20 4.76 6.88
CA HIS A 288 -13.66 4.87 6.89
C HIS A 288 -14.11 6.13 6.13
N ALA A 289 -15.39 6.22 5.74
CA ALA A 289 -15.93 7.35 4.98
C ALA A 289 -15.86 8.68 5.75
N GLY A 290 -14.73 9.39 5.62
CA GLY A 290 -14.48 10.69 6.25
C GLY A 290 -14.35 11.86 5.27
N GLY A 291 -14.14 11.58 3.98
CA GLY A 291 -14.01 12.55 2.89
C GLY A 291 -14.29 11.92 1.52
N HIS A 292 -13.25 11.53 0.78
CA HIS A 292 -13.45 10.98 -0.57
C HIS A 292 -14.02 9.54 -0.57
N ARG A 293 -15.31 9.44 -0.91
CA ARG A 293 -16.12 8.20 -0.76
C ARG A 293 -15.63 7.00 -1.58
N ARG A 294 -14.88 7.20 -2.68
CA ARG A 294 -14.48 6.08 -3.57
C ARG A 294 -13.34 5.22 -3.05
N ARG A 295 -12.43 5.76 -2.23
CA ARG A 295 -11.32 5.01 -1.61
C ARG A 295 -11.59 4.64 -0.15
N SER A 296 -12.75 5.05 0.37
CA SER A 296 -13.23 4.77 1.71
C SER A 296 -13.82 3.35 1.80
N VAL A 297 -13.60 2.67 2.91
CA VAL A 297 -14.25 1.41 3.26
C VAL A 297 -15.48 1.68 4.14
N ASP A 298 -16.62 1.16 3.72
CA ASP A 298 -17.87 1.27 4.49
C ASP A 298 -17.92 0.22 5.62
N ASP A 299 -18.94 0.31 6.47
CA ASP A 299 -19.12 -0.60 7.58
C ASP A 299 -19.32 -2.07 7.16
N TYR A 300 -19.79 -2.32 5.92
CA TYR A 300 -19.93 -3.67 5.38
C TYR A 300 -18.55 -4.25 5.04
N VAL A 301 -17.69 -3.50 4.37
CA VAL A 301 -16.30 -3.89 4.10
C VAL A 301 -15.55 -4.14 5.41
N LEU A 302 -15.70 -3.25 6.41
CA LEU A 302 -15.05 -3.41 7.72
C LEU A 302 -15.46 -4.72 8.42
N ARG A 303 -16.76 -5.04 8.45
CA ARG A 303 -17.25 -6.33 9.02
C ARG A 303 -16.75 -7.53 8.23
N ALA A 304 -16.83 -7.49 6.90
CA ALA A 304 -16.42 -8.60 6.05
C ALA A 304 -14.91 -8.91 6.19
N VAL A 305 -14.05 -7.88 6.29
CA VAL A 305 -12.61 -8.07 6.59
C VAL A 305 -12.41 -8.71 7.97
N ALA A 306 -13.20 -8.33 8.98
CA ALA A 306 -13.13 -8.95 10.31
C ALA A 306 -13.55 -10.43 10.28
N GLU A 307 -14.68 -10.75 9.66
CA GLU A 307 -15.21 -12.12 9.51
C GLU A 307 -14.22 -13.05 8.78
N ASN A 308 -13.48 -12.54 7.80
CA ASN A 308 -12.42 -13.27 7.11
C ASN A 308 -11.11 -13.43 7.93
N GLY A 309 -10.98 -12.74 9.06
CA GLY A 309 -9.78 -12.77 9.90
C GLY A 309 -8.69 -11.77 9.48
N GLY A 310 -8.99 -10.86 8.55
CA GLY A 310 -8.10 -9.88 7.93
C GLY A 310 -7.74 -8.68 8.80
N ILE A 311 -7.29 -7.59 8.16
CA ILE A 311 -6.92 -6.31 8.79
C ILE A 311 -7.13 -5.12 7.85
N VAL A 312 -7.56 -3.99 8.41
CA VAL A 312 -7.62 -2.69 7.74
C VAL A 312 -6.55 -1.78 8.31
N MET A 313 -5.59 -1.39 7.48
CA MET A 313 -4.51 -0.48 7.82
C MET A 313 -4.98 0.95 7.53
N VAL A 314 -5.14 1.77 8.57
CA VAL A 314 -5.77 3.10 8.45
C VAL A 314 -4.80 4.09 7.79
N ASN A 315 -5.25 4.66 6.67
CA ASN A 315 -4.54 5.63 5.86
C ASN A 315 -4.54 7.04 6.50
N SER A 316 -3.40 7.74 6.45
CA SER A 316 -3.19 9.05 7.09
C SER A 316 -3.31 10.27 6.15
N TRP A 317 -3.57 10.05 4.86
CA TRP A 317 -3.65 11.07 3.81
C TRP A 317 -4.85 12.00 4.02
N ALA A 318 -4.60 13.30 4.06
CA ALA A 318 -5.57 14.31 4.49
C ALA A 318 -6.83 14.40 3.60
N LEU A 319 -6.73 14.08 2.30
CA LEU A 319 -7.85 14.04 1.34
C LEU A 319 -8.94 13.02 1.70
N PHE A 320 -8.58 12.10 2.59
CA PHE A 320 -9.32 10.91 2.90
C PHE A 320 -9.83 10.91 4.34
N LEU A 321 -9.11 11.58 5.24
CA LEU A 321 -9.52 11.79 6.64
C LEU A 321 -10.69 12.76 6.82
N ASP A 322 -10.87 13.75 5.93
CA ASP A 322 -11.79 14.88 6.14
C ASP A 322 -12.41 15.44 4.84
N GLU A 323 -13.75 15.52 4.80
CA GLU A 323 -14.56 15.96 3.66
C GLU A 323 -14.33 17.43 3.32
N ALA A 324 -14.14 18.31 4.32
CA ALA A 324 -13.86 19.72 4.06
C ALA A 324 -12.45 19.92 3.48
N TYR A 325 -11.47 19.10 3.87
CA TYR A 325 -10.14 19.10 3.23
C TYR A 325 -10.20 18.54 1.79
N ALA A 326 -10.97 17.47 1.57
CA ALA A 326 -11.20 16.91 0.24
C ALA A 326 -11.80 17.97 -0.71
N GLU A 327 -12.88 18.66 -0.30
CA GLU A 327 -13.50 19.74 -1.08
C GLU A 327 -12.53 20.89 -1.40
N GLN A 328 -11.68 21.29 -0.45
CA GLN A 328 -10.67 22.33 -0.67
C GLN A 328 -9.66 21.89 -1.75
N SER A 329 -9.18 20.64 -1.68
CA SER A 329 -8.23 20.11 -2.66
C SER A 329 -8.86 19.83 -4.02
N GLU A 330 -10.13 19.42 -4.07
CA GLU A 330 -10.88 19.28 -5.33
C GLU A 330 -10.96 20.61 -6.07
N ARG A 331 -11.34 21.69 -5.37
CA ARG A 331 -11.40 23.05 -5.94
C ARG A 331 -10.02 23.53 -6.40
N PHE A 332 -8.97 23.29 -5.61
CA PHE A 332 -7.59 23.59 -6.01
C PHE A 332 -7.20 22.85 -7.30
N THR A 333 -7.42 21.54 -7.35
CA THR A 333 -7.06 20.75 -8.53
C THR A 333 -7.88 21.15 -9.75
N GLN A 334 -9.20 21.36 -9.63
CA GLN A 334 -10.04 21.83 -10.74
C GLN A 334 -9.56 23.18 -11.29
N LYS A 335 -9.14 24.11 -10.42
CA LYS A 335 -8.64 25.43 -10.81
C LYS A 335 -7.29 25.37 -11.53
N TYR A 336 -6.39 24.47 -11.11
CA TYR A 336 -5.00 24.43 -11.59
C TYR A 336 -4.65 23.25 -12.49
N ALA A 337 -5.55 22.29 -12.74
CA ALA A 337 -5.29 21.06 -13.50
C ALA A 337 -4.64 21.33 -14.87
N ALA A 338 -5.14 22.30 -15.64
CA ALA A 338 -4.59 22.64 -16.94
C ALA A 338 -3.15 23.19 -16.86
N HIS A 339 -2.84 23.99 -15.84
CA HIS A 339 -1.51 24.56 -15.61
C HIS A 339 -0.51 23.50 -15.12
N LEU A 340 -0.92 22.67 -14.16
CA LEU A 340 -0.10 21.58 -13.65
C LEU A 340 0.17 20.52 -14.72
N LYS A 341 -0.83 20.17 -15.52
CA LYS A 341 -0.66 19.29 -16.69
C LYS A 341 0.34 19.88 -17.70
N ALA A 342 0.19 21.15 -18.06
CA ALA A 342 1.13 21.82 -18.97
C ALA A 342 2.55 21.94 -18.37
N LEU A 343 2.71 21.99 -17.03
CA LEU A 343 4.03 21.93 -16.39
C LEU A 343 4.65 20.53 -16.51
N VAL A 344 3.90 19.47 -16.22
CA VAL A 344 4.34 18.08 -16.39
C VAL A 344 4.70 17.76 -17.84
N GLU A 345 3.93 18.24 -18.81
CA GLU A 345 4.19 18.07 -20.24
C GLU A 345 5.46 18.82 -20.72
N ARG A 346 5.79 19.97 -20.11
CA ARG A 346 7.00 20.75 -20.43
C ARG A 346 8.27 20.22 -19.77
N SER A 347 8.16 19.65 -18.56
CA SER A 347 9.30 19.10 -17.81
C SER A 347 9.03 17.65 -17.33
N PRO A 348 8.97 16.65 -18.22
CA PRO A 348 8.58 15.29 -17.84
C PRO A 348 9.59 14.62 -16.90
N GLY A 349 9.21 14.49 -15.63
CA GLY A 349 10.03 13.91 -14.57
C GLY A 349 10.69 14.94 -13.62
N ASP A 350 10.51 16.24 -13.83
CA ASP A 350 10.95 17.27 -12.89
C ASP A 350 9.93 17.46 -11.77
N THR A 351 9.96 16.54 -10.79
CA THR A 351 9.06 16.58 -9.63
C THR A 351 9.43 17.67 -8.63
N ALA A 352 10.66 18.22 -8.69
CA ALA A 352 11.08 19.35 -7.88
C ALA A 352 10.42 20.67 -8.33
N ALA A 353 10.42 20.95 -9.64
CA ALA A 353 9.73 22.12 -10.19
C ALA A 353 8.20 22.01 -10.05
N LEU A 354 7.63 20.81 -10.23
CA LEU A 354 6.21 20.56 -9.97
C LEU A 354 5.84 20.85 -8.51
N ARG A 355 6.69 20.44 -7.56
CA ARG A 355 6.52 20.72 -6.13
C ARG A 355 6.58 22.21 -5.82
N GLU A 356 7.59 22.91 -6.31
CA GLU A 356 7.76 24.34 -6.07
C GLU A 356 6.58 25.16 -6.60
N GLU A 357 6.09 24.84 -7.80
CA GLU A 357 4.93 25.52 -8.37
C GLU A 357 3.63 25.21 -7.59
N ILE A 358 3.41 23.98 -7.14
CA ILE A 358 2.22 23.65 -6.32
C ILE A 358 2.24 24.40 -4.98
N GLU A 359 3.37 24.46 -4.28
CA GLU A 359 3.48 25.22 -3.02
C GLU A 359 3.26 26.73 -3.24
N LYS A 360 3.80 27.28 -4.33
CA LYS A 360 3.56 28.67 -4.74
C LYS A 360 2.09 28.95 -5.05
N LEU A 361 1.37 28.02 -5.68
CA LEU A 361 -0.07 28.15 -5.96
C LEU A 361 -0.91 28.04 -4.67
N LYS A 362 -0.57 27.12 -3.75
CA LYS A 362 -1.20 27.06 -2.42
C LYS A 362 -1.00 28.36 -1.64
N ALA A 363 0.20 28.94 -1.67
CA ALA A 363 0.49 30.20 -1.02
C ALA A 363 -0.34 31.38 -1.58
N GLN A 364 -0.84 31.28 -2.81
CA GLN A 364 -1.75 32.27 -3.42
C GLN A 364 -3.22 32.07 -3.02
N GLU A 365 -3.70 30.83 -2.92
CA GLU A 365 -5.07 30.52 -2.46
C GLU A 365 -5.25 30.71 -0.95
N GLY A 366 -4.16 30.59 -0.18
CA GLY A 366 -4.16 30.55 1.27
C GLY A 366 -4.07 29.12 1.82
N PRO A 367 -3.73 28.95 3.11
CA PRO A 367 -3.47 27.65 3.70
C PRO A 367 -4.75 26.81 3.80
N MET A 368 -4.80 25.69 3.06
CA MET A 368 -5.83 24.66 3.24
C MET A 368 -5.74 24.09 4.66
N LYS A 369 -6.86 24.05 5.38
CA LYS A 369 -6.89 23.60 6.78
C LYS A 369 -6.87 22.07 6.85
N ALA A 370 -5.70 21.50 7.10
CA ALA A 370 -5.52 20.06 7.22
C ALA A 370 -6.24 19.44 8.45
N PRO A 371 -6.60 18.15 8.39
CA PRO A 371 -7.18 17.41 9.51
C PRO A 371 -6.18 17.23 10.67
N SER A 372 -6.73 17.13 11.89
CA SER A 372 -5.94 16.93 13.11
C SER A 372 -5.57 15.46 13.34
N LEU A 373 -4.64 15.21 14.27
CA LEU A 373 -4.30 13.87 14.75
C LEU A 373 -5.51 13.13 15.31
N SER A 374 -6.34 13.84 16.08
CA SER A 374 -7.60 13.33 16.60
C SER A 374 -8.45 12.77 15.47
N ARG A 375 -8.50 13.43 14.30
CA ARG A 375 -9.29 12.95 13.16
C ARG A 375 -8.81 11.59 12.65
N LEU A 376 -7.50 11.37 12.51
CA LEU A 376 -6.93 10.06 12.16
C LEU A 376 -7.33 8.99 13.19
N VAL A 377 -7.28 9.32 14.48
CA VAL A 377 -7.64 8.35 15.52
C VAL A 377 -9.17 8.12 15.61
N ASP A 378 -10.01 9.07 15.17
CA ASP A 378 -11.45 8.83 15.02
C ASP A 378 -11.75 7.74 13.96
N HIS A 379 -10.93 7.66 12.90
CA HIS A 379 -11.03 6.56 11.92
C HIS A 379 -10.58 5.22 12.53
N ILE A 380 -9.53 5.22 13.35
CA ILE A 380 -9.10 4.03 14.11
C ILE A 380 -10.22 3.57 15.05
N ASP A 381 -10.80 4.47 15.85
CA ASP A 381 -11.91 4.17 16.75
C ASP A 381 -13.12 3.60 16.01
N HIS A 382 -13.43 4.11 14.81
CA HIS A 382 -14.52 3.57 13.99
C HIS A 382 -14.22 2.16 13.47
N VAL A 383 -13.00 1.88 13.01
CA VAL A 383 -12.60 0.51 12.63
C VAL A 383 -12.65 -0.42 13.85
N VAL A 384 -12.13 -0.01 15.02
CA VAL A 384 -12.24 -0.79 16.27
C VAL A 384 -13.69 -1.09 16.62
N LYS A 385 -14.59 -0.10 16.50
CA LYS A 385 -16.02 -0.23 16.81
C LYS A 385 -16.76 -1.20 15.89
N ILE A 386 -16.40 -1.28 14.61
CA ILE A 386 -17.12 -2.08 13.61
C ILE A 386 -16.46 -3.45 13.34
N ALA A 387 -15.13 -3.48 13.25
CA ALA A 387 -14.33 -4.66 12.92
C ALA A 387 -13.69 -5.32 14.16
N GLY A 388 -13.57 -4.61 15.28
CA GLY A 388 -12.86 -5.07 16.47
C GLY A 388 -11.37 -4.70 16.49
N VAL A 389 -10.79 -4.63 17.68
CA VAL A 389 -9.40 -4.18 17.90
C VAL A 389 -8.35 -5.05 17.20
N ASP A 390 -8.64 -6.33 16.98
CA ASP A 390 -7.73 -7.27 16.31
C ASP A 390 -7.61 -7.03 14.79
N HIS A 391 -8.44 -6.15 14.23
CA HIS A 391 -8.62 -5.97 12.78
C HIS A 391 -8.22 -4.58 12.25
N VAL A 392 -7.56 -3.77 13.08
CA VAL A 392 -7.03 -2.45 12.68
C VAL A 392 -5.50 -2.41 12.75
N GLY A 393 -4.89 -1.65 11.85
CA GLY A 393 -3.48 -1.28 11.85
C GLY A 393 -3.24 0.11 11.28
N LEU A 394 -2.00 0.46 10.95
CA LEU A 394 -1.61 1.78 10.42
C LEU A 394 -1.01 1.64 9.02
N GLY A 395 -1.53 2.35 8.03
CA GLY A 395 -1.07 2.29 6.63
C GLY A 395 -0.82 3.70 6.09
N SER A 396 0.22 4.36 6.62
CA SER A 396 0.35 5.82 6.59
C SER A 396 0.24 6.44 5.20
N SER A 397 0.77 5.74 4.18
CA SER A 397 1.08 6.27 2.84
C SER A 397 2.12 7.39 2.87
N PHE A 398 3.08 7.35 3.81
CA PHE A 398 4.24 8.25 3.84
C PHE A 398 4.99 8.23 2.49
N GLY A 399 5.49 9.39 2.06
CA GLY A 399 6.19 9.55 0.78
C GLY A 399 5.28 9.72 -0.45
N GLU A 400 3.96 9.50 -0.36
CA GLU A 400 3.03 9.77 -1.47
C GLU A 400 2.81 11.27 -1.67
N LEU A 401 3.71 11.89 -2.44
CA LEU A 401 3.69 13.30 -2.81
C LEU A 401 3.53 14.22 -1.57
N GLU A 402 4.65 14.47 -0.87
CA GLU A 402 4.81 15.55 0.13
C GLU A 402 4.23 16.90 -0.35
N VAL A 403 4.15 17.07 -1.67
CA VAL A 403 3.57 18.17 -2.44
C VAL A 403 2.07 18.43 -2.18
N LEU A 404 1.30 17.51 -1.58
CA LEU A 404 -0.16 17.66 -1.44
C LEU A 404 -0.69 17.74 0.00
N GLN A 405 0.17 17.76 1.02
CA GLN A 405 -0.25 17.41 2.39
C GLN A 405 0.21 18.41 3.46
N GLY A 406 -0.72 19.22 3.97
CA GLY A 406 -0.51 20.00 5.20
C GLY A 406 -0.81 19.22 6.49
N GLY A 407 -0.91 17.90 6.41
CA GLY A 407 -1.38 17.01 7.49
C GLY A 407 -0.27 16.35 8.30
N LEU A 408 -0.63 15.29 9.01
CA LEU A 408 0.18 14.54 9.98
C LEU A 408 1.47 13.90 9.42
N ALA A 409 1.69 14.04 8.12
CA ALA A 409 2.92 13.66 7.43
C ALA A 409 4.16 14.41 7.95
N SER A 410 4.00 15.55 8.63
CA SER A 410 5.13 16.31 9.19
C SER A 410 5.70 15.70 10.49
N ASN A 411 6.76 14.89 10.36
CA ASN A 411 7.82 14.57 11.34
C ASN A 411 7.48 13.98 12.73
N ASP A 412 6.23 14.02 13.22
CA ASP A 412 5.85 13.55 14.57
C ASP A 412 4.65 12.55 14.55
N GLY A 413 4.16 12.19 13.36
CA GLY A 413 2.86 11.53 13.15
C GLY A 413 2.63 10.23 13.94
N LEU A 414 3.39 9.17 13.64
CA LEU A 414 3.24 7.85 14.29
C LEU A 414 3.52 7.90 15.79
N SER A 415 4.51 8.69 16.18
CA SER A 415 4.85 8.95 17.58
C SER A 415 3.68 9.55 18.34
N SER A 416 2.93 10.45 17.71
CA SER A 416 1.77 11.11 18.28
C SER A 416 0.52 10.22 18.30
N VAL A 417 0.29 9.36 17.29
CA VAL A 417 -0.82 8.37 17.29
C VAL A 417 -0.82 7.54 18.57
N THR A 418 0.35 7.06 19.01
CA THR A 418 0.44 6.24 20.24
C THR A 418 0.02 7.04 21.48
N LEU A 419 0.35 8.32 21.56
CA LEU A 419 -0.03 9.20 22.67
C LEU A 419 -1.54 9.50 22.67
N GLU A 420 -2.12 9.69 21.49
CA GLU A 420 -3.56 9.91 21.36
C GLU A 420 -4.36 8.65 21.73
N LEU A 421 -3.92 7.45 21.32
CA LEU A 421 -4.51 6.18 21.76
C LEU A 421 -4.41 5.99 23.29
N VAL A 422 -3.28 6.39 23.91
CA VAL A 422 -3.14 6.39 25.38
C VAL A 422 -4.16 7.33 26.03
N ARG A 423 -4.37 8.53 25.47
CA ARG A 423 -5.33 9.53 25.98
C ARG A 423 -6.79 9.09 25.84
N ARG A 424 -7.12 8.34 24.78
CA ARG A 424 -8.44 7.73 24.58
C ARG A 424 -8.73 6.52 25.48
N GLY A 425 -7.76 6.08 26.28
CA GLY A 425 -7.95 5.05 27.29
C GLY A 425 -7.80 3.61 26.82
N TYR A 426 -7.28 3.38 25.60
CA TYR A 426 -6.97 2.03 25.12
C TYR A 426 -5.99 1.30 26.06
N SER A 427 -6.12 -0.02 26.17
CA SER A 427 -5.21 -0.81 27.00
C SER A 427 -3.82 -0.93 26.36
N ASP A 428 -2.81 -1.29 27.16
CA ASP A 428 -1.46 -1.56 26.66
C ASP A 428 -1.46 -2.69 25.61
N GLY A 429 -2.35 -3.69 25.76
CA GLY A 429 -2.49 -4.81 24.83
C GLY A 429 -3.06 -4.35 23.49
N ASP A 430 -4.17 -3.62 23.53
CA ASP A 430 -4.83 -3.06 22.35
C ASP A 430 -3.86 -2.21 21.52
N ILE A 431 -3.14 -1.30 22.17
CA ILE A 431 -2.18 -0.41 21.50
C ILE A 431 -1.07 -1.22 20.83
N LEU A 432 -0.50 -2.23 21.49
CA LEU A 432 0.55 -3.09 20.91
C LEU A 432 0.02 -3.95 19.74
N SER A 433 -1.24 -4.37 19.80
CA SER A 433 -1.93 -5.07 18.70
C SER A 433 -2.12 -4.15 17.50
N MET A 434 -2.71 -2.96 17.69
CA MET A 434 -2.98 -1.98 16.64
C MET A 434 -1.72 -1.42 15.98
N LEU A 435 -0.63 -1.22 16.73
CA LEU A 435 0.63 -0.74 16.15
C LEU A 435 1.29 -1.76 15.20
N GLY A 436 0.94 -3.06 15.28
CA GLY A 436 1.42 -4.04 14.30
C GLY A 436 1.34 -5.50 14.72
N GLY A 437 0.99 -5.81 15.98
CA GLY A 437 0.68 -7.19 16.40
C GLY A 437 -0.42 -7.83 15.54
N ASN A 438 -1.43 -7.05 15.13
CA ASN A 438 -2.51 -7.48 14.24
C ASN A 438 -2.01 -7.82 12.83
N PHE A 439 -1.10 -7.01 12.28
CA PHE A 439 -0.49 -7.30 10.98
C PHE A 439 0.32 -8.60 11.05
N VAL A 440 1.15 -8.75 12.07
CA VAL A 440 1.96 -9.97 12.26
C VAL A 440 1.05 -11.20 12.39
N ARG A 441 -0.06 -11.11 13.12
CA ARG A 441 -1.12 -12.15 13.22
C ARG A 441 -1.73 -12.50 11.85
N VAL A 442 -2.02 -11.50 11.01
CA VAL A 442 -2.58 -11.71 9.66
C VAL A 442 -1.57 -12.41 8.75
N LEU A 443 -0.31 -11.98 8.77
CA LEU A 443 0.76 -12.61 7.99
C LEU A 443 0.99 -14.06 8.42
N GLU A 444 1.02 -14.37 9.72
CA GLU A 444 1.12 -15.75 10.22
C GLU A 444 -0.05 -16.65 9.78
N LYS A 445 -1.28 -16.11 9.77
CA LYS A 445 -2.45 -16.87 9.29
C LYS A 445 -2.37 -17.14 7.78
N ALA A 446 -1.84 -16.22 6.99
CA ALA A 446 -1.62 -16.44 5.56
C ALA A 446 -0.49 -17.46 5.29
N GLU A 447 0.61 -17.39 6.04
CA GLU A 447 1.69 -18.39 6.04
C GLU A 447 1.16 -19.79 6.43
N ALA A 448 0.35 -19.88 7.49
CA ALA A 448 -0.25 -21.13 7.94
C ALA A 448 -1.24 -21.72 6.93
N TYR A 449 -2.07 -20.88 6.29
CA TYR A 449 -2.95 -21.33 5.22
C TYR A 449 -2.14 -21.89 4.03
N ALA A 450 -1.11 -21.17 3.58
CA ALA A 450 -0.25 -21.62 2.49
C ALA A 450 0.41 -22.97 2.81
N ALA A 451 0.96 -23.13 4.02
CA ALA A 451 1.52 -24.38 4.51
C ALA A 451 0.48 -25.53 4.53
N SER A 452 -0.77 -25.24 4.91
CA SER A 452 -1.86 -26.23 4.94
C SER A 452 -2.33 -26.70 3.56
N THR A 453 -1.89 -26.04 2.47
CA THR A 453 -2.18 -26.54 1.11
C THR A 453 -1.30 -27.72 0.70
N GLU A 454 -0.21 -27.99 1.45
CA GLU A 454 0.80 -29.03 1.13
C GLU A 454 1.40 -28.92 -0.29
N THR A 455 1.32 -27.73 -0.91
CA THR A 455 1.81 -27.50 -2.28
C THR A 455 3.20 -26.86 -2.34
N THR A 456 3.96 -27.21 -3.38
CA THR A 456 5.22 -26.53 -3.73
C THR A 456 4.95 -25.22 -4.48
N LEU A 457 5.90 -24.28 -4.43
CA LEU A 457 5.70 -22.96 -5.04
C LEU A 457 5.37 -23.02 -6.54
N SER A 458 6.22 -23.65 -7.37
CA SER A 458 5.97 -23.77 -8.82
C SER A 458 5.55 -25.15 -9.31
N GLY A 459 5.88 -26.25 -8.61
CA GLY A 459 5.56 -27.60 -9.11
C GLY A 459 4.07 -27.83 -9.24
N ASP A 460 3.32 -27.36 -8.24
CA ASP A 460 1.85 -27.42 -8.17
C ASP A 460 1.19 -26.08 -8.56
N GLY A 461 1.99 -25.11 -9.01
CA GLY A 461 1.53 -23.76 -9.33
C GLY A 461 0.93 -23.68 -10.73
N ASN A 462 -0.33 -23.25 -10.82
CA ASN A 462 -1.05 -23.15 -12.09
C ASN A 462 -0.24 -22.29 -13.11
N PRO A 463 0.10 -22.81 -14.30
CA PRO A 463 0.88 -22.08 -15.30
C PRO A 463 0.04 -21.08 -16.12
N ARG A 464 -1.27 -20.94 -15.86
CA ARG A 464 -2.20 -20.10 -16.63
C ARG A 464 -1.69 -18.66 -16.79
N GLN A 465 -1.82 -18.19 -18.01
CA GLN A 465 -1.65 -16.80 -18.43
C GLN A 465 -2.82 -16.47 -19.37
N LEU A 466 -3.28 -15.22 -19.43
CA LEU A 466 -4.33 -14.85 -20.39
C LEU A 466 -3.78 -14.87 -21.82
N SER A 467 -4.45 -15.62 -22.69
CA SER A 467 -4.16 -15.62 -24.12
C SER A 467 -4.60 -14.33 -24.81
N ALA A 468 -4.02 -14.03 -25.98
CA ALA A 468 -4.45 -12.90 -26.81
C ALA A 468 -5.92 -13.01 -27.30
N ALA A 469 -6.55 -14.19 -27.20
CA ALA A 469 -7.98 -14.37 -27.46
C ALA A 469 -8.80 -13.97 -26.24
N GLU A 470 -8.51 -14.52 -25.05
CA GLU A 470 -9.18 -14.13 -23.79
C GLU A 470 -9.05 -12.62 -23.54
N LEU A 471 -7.90 -12.01 -23.83
CA LEU A 471 -7.70 -10.56 -23.68
C LEU A 471 -8.57 -9.73 -24.63
N ARG A 472 -8.90 -10.22 -25.82
CA ARG A 472 -9.88 -9.54 -26.70
C ARG A 472 -11.28 -9.67 -26.12
N GLU A 473 -11.70 -10.88 -25.75
CA GLU A 473 -13.01 -11.14 -25.16
C GLU A 473 -13.26 -10.29 -23.90
N LEU A 474 -12.28 -10.22 -22.99
CA LEU A 474 -12.35 -9.39 -21.77
C LEU A 474 -12.44 -7.89 -22.06
N ARG A 475 -11.80 -7.41 -23.14
CA ARG A 475 -11.83 -5.99 -23.54
C ARG A 475 -13.06 -5.61 -24.38
N GLU A 476 -13.71 -6.60 -25.00
CA GLU A 476 -14.95 -6.48 -25.77
C GLU A 476 -16.21 -6.64 -24.90
N LEU A 477 -16.07 -6.96 -23.61
CA LEU A 477 -17.18 -7.01 -22.66
C LEU A 477 -18.00 -5.70 -22.68
N PRO A 478 -19.35 -5.76 -22.67
CA PRO A 478 -20.18 -4.57 -22.73
C PRO A 478 -19.95 -3.66 -21.52
N ARG A 479 -19.22 -2.57 -21.73
CA ARG A 479 -19.06 -1.50 -20.76
C ARG A 479 -20.46 -0.98 -20.41
N PRO A 480 -20.82 -0.81 -19.12
CA PRO A 480 -22.04 -0.10 -18.79
C PRO A 480 -21.99 1.30 -19.41
N PRO A 481 -23.14 1.89 -19.80
CA PRO A 481 -23.16 3.32 -20.10
C PRO A 481 -22.57 4.04 -18.91
N VAL A 482 -21.64 4.98 -19.14
CA VAL A 482 -21.07 5.81 -18.09
C VAL A 482 -22.25 6.38 -17.31
N ALA A 483 -22.34 6.00 -16.03
CA ALA A 483 -23.35 6.58 -15.16
C ALA A 483 -23.08 8.08 -15.16
N LEU A 484 -23.97 8.85 -15.80
CA LEU A 484 -23.97 10.30 -15.65
C LEU A 484 -23.93 10.58 -14.14
N PRO A 485 -23.17 11.59 -13.69
CA PRO A 485 -23.15 11.94 -12.28
C PRO A 485 -24.60 12.05 -11.81
N LEU A 486 -24.91 11.37 -10.70
CA LEU A 486 -26.24 11.45 -10.09
C LEU A 486 -26.58 12.95 -10.01
N PRO A 487 -27.74 13.39 -10.54
CA PRO A 487 -28.09 14.80 -10.50
C PRO A 487 -27.97 15.26 -9.06
N GLU A 488 -27.26 16.38 -8.85
CA GLU A 488 -27.01 16.92 -7.52
C GLU A 488 -28.31 16.85 -6.72
N GLN A 489 -28.35 16.02 -5.67
CA GLN A 489 -29.40 16.12 -4.68
C GLN A 489 -29.26 17.54 -4.13
N PRO A 490 -30.22 18.45 -4.39
CA PRO A 490 -30.04 19.83 -4.02
C PRO A 490 -29.80 19.88 -2.52
N LEU A 491 -28.69 20.53 -2.14
CA LEU A 491 -28.35 20.73 -0.73
C LEU A 491 -29.62 21.15 0.01
N PRO A 492 -30.01 20.47 1.11
CA PRO A 492 -31.20 20.85 1.84
C PRO A 492 -31.07 22.32 2.20
N SER A 493 -32.04 23.13 1.75
CA SER A 493 -32.00 24.59 1.86
C SER A 493 -31.51 24.98 3.25
N PRO A 494 -30.55 25.91 3.37
CA PRO A 494 -29.88 26.18 4.64
C PRO A 494 -30.94 26.42 5.70
N ARG A 495 -31.03 25.50 6.67
CA ARG A 495 -31.96 25.67 7.79
C ARG A 495 -31.57 26.97 8.46
N VAL A 496 -32.44 27.97 8.35
CA VAL A 496 -32.29 29.23 9.08
C VAL A 496 -32.05 28.85 10.52
N LEU A 497 -30.85 29.17 11.01
CA LEU A 497 -30.43 28.80 12.35
C LEU A 497 -31.20 29.70 13.32
N VAL A 498 -32.42 29.28 13.66
CA VAL A 498 -33.21 29.95 14.69
C VAL A 498 -32.37 29.90 15.97
N PRO A 499 -31.96 31.05 16.54
CA PRO A 499 -31.13 31.04 17.73
C PRO A 499 -31.90 30.34 18.86
N PRO A 500 -31.22 29.54 19.70
CA PRO A 500 -31.88 28.89 20.83
C PRO A 500 -32.52 29.96 21.73
N PRO A 501 -33.72 29.71 22.28
CA PRO A 501 -34.35 30.66 23.20
C PRO A 501 -33.43 30.89 24.43
N PRO A 502 -33.42 32.09 25.00
CA PRO A 502 -32.54 32.42 26.11
C PRO A 502 -32.79 31.51 27.31
N SER A 503 -31.71 31.01 27.91
CA SER A 503 -31.76 30.14 29.09
C SER A 503 -32.58 30.78 30.21
N PRO A 504 -33.56 30.07 30.82
CA PRO A 504 -34.32 30.61 31.93
C PRO A 504 -33.39 30.87 33.13
N THR A 505 -33.57 32.04 33.73
CA THR A 505 -32.84 32.48 34.92
C THR A 505 -33.03 31.54 36.11
N SER A 506 -31.99 31.46 36.94
CA SER A 506 -31.91 30.58 38.10
C SER A 506 -33.07 30.76 39.10
N LEU A 507 -33.78 29.66 39.37
CA LEU A 507 -34.62 29.49 40.56
C LEU A 507 -34.05 28.34 41.45
N PRO A 508 -34.27 28.35 42.77
CA PRO A 508 -33.51 27.51 43.70
C PRO A 508 -33.95 26.04 43.70
N ARG A 509 -33.01 25.12 43.94
CA ARG A 509 -33.29 23.68 44.11
C ARG A 509 -34.07 23.40 45.40
N PRO A 510 -35.14 22.57 45.37
CA PRO A 510 -35.60 21.84 46.56
C PRO A 510 -34.70 20.64 46.87
N SER A 511 -34.78 20.14 48.10
CA SER A 511 -33.87 19.14 48.69
C SER A 511 -34.16 17.68 48.31
N LYS A 512 -33.15 16.82 48.52
CA LYS A 512 -33.19 15.35 48.28
C LYS A 512 -34.29 14.65 49.09
N GLY A 513 -34.90 13.61 48.50
CA GLY A 513 -35.68 12.61 49.22
C GLY A 513 -35.85 11.30 48.45
N GLY A 514 -35.50 10.17 49.08
CA GLY A 514 -36.00 8.81 48.82
C GLY A 514 -35.91 8.19 47.42
N ALA A 515 -35.03 7.20 47.24
CA ALA A 515 -35.15 6.21 46.16
C ALA A 515 -35.95 4.98 46.65
N PRO A 516 -36.82 4.37 45.82
CA PRO A 516 -37.31 3.01 46.02
C PRO A 516 -36.45 1.97 45.28
N GLU A 517 -36.36 0.74 45.80
CA GLU A 517 -35.65 -0.39 45.19
C GLU A 517 -36.31 -0.95 43.93
N PRO A 518 -35.55 -1.63 43.03
CA PRO A 518 -36.09 -2.34 41.88
C PRO A 518 -36.67 -3.72 42.25
N PRO A 519 -37.70 -4.22 41.55
CA PRO A 519 -38.25 -5.55 41.75
C PRO A 519 -37.36 -6.67 41.16
N PRO A 520 -37.46 -7.92 41.68
CA PRO A 520 -36.66 -9.07 41.24
C PRO A 520 -37.10 -9.65 39.87
N PRO A 521 -36.28 -10.51 39.24
CA PRO A 521 -36.46 -10.93 37.85
C PRO A 521 -37.40 -12.13 37.70
N ASP A 522 -38.11 -12.19 36.56
CA ASP A 522 -38.95 -13.33 36.19
C ASP A 522 -38.45 -14.01 34.89
N LEU A 523 -38.59 -15.33 34.86
CA LEU A 523 -38.16 -16.23 33.78
C LEU A 523 -39.27 -16.48 32.75
N MET A 524 -38.87 -16.85 31.52
CA MET A 524 -39.56 -17.68 30.48
C MET A 524 -39.35 -17.06 29.08
N LEU A 525 -38.52 -17.63 28.21
CA LEU A 525 -38.74 -18.80 27.34
C LEU A 525 -39.50 -18.51 26.02
N SER A 526 -38.77 -18.71 24.92
CA SER A 526 -39.20 -19.08 23.55
C SER A 526 -40.25 -18.22 22.82
N ARG A 527 -39.85 -17.66 21.67
CA ARG A 527 -40.07 -18.34 20.37
C ARG A 527 -39.08 -17.86 19.31
#